data_AF-A0A2V5JAX9-F1
#
_entry.id   AF-A0A2V5JAX9-F1
#
_cell.length_a   1.000
_cell.length_b   1.000
_cell.length_c   1.000
_cell.angle_alpha   90.00
_cell.angle_beta   90.00
_cell.angle_gamma   90.00
#
_symmetry.space_group_name_H-M   'P 1'
#
loop_
_entity.id
_entity.type
_entity.pdbx_description
1 polymer ?
#
loop_
_entity_poly.entity_id
_entity_poly.type
_entity_poly.pdbx_seq_one_letter_code
_entity_poly.pdbx_strand_id
1 'polypeptide(L)' 'MTVKADIIKYLKDSFAFGHKAVATLNASNLVQPITRNNKPPTTRLFLATFAPAHAFDHYGQIVEYLRMNGIVPPASRGQ' A
#
# COMPACT_ATOMS: atom_id res chain seq x y z
N MET A 1 -2.20 -6.50 -17.67
CA MET A 1 -0.86 -5.89 -17.57
C MET A 1 0.14 -7.03 -17.51
N THR A 2 0.99 -7.21 -18.53
CA THR A 2 1.85 -8.40 -18.63
C THR A 2 3.33 -8.09 -18.82
N VAL A 3 3.70 -6.89 -19.28
CA VAL A 3 5.11 -6.50 -19.40
C VAL A 3 5.62 -5.83 -18.12
N LYS A 4 6.87 -6.16 -17.74
CA LYS A 4 7.52 -5.66 -16.51
C LYS A 4 7.46 -4.13 -16.36
N ALA A 5 7.66 -3.40 -17.45
CA ALA A 5 7.63 -1.93 -17.44
C ALA A 5 6.28 -1.39 -16.98
N ASP A 6 5.18 -1.94 -17.48
CA ASP A 6 3.82 -1.53 -17.12
C ASP A 6 3.52 -1.81 -15.64
N ILE A 7 3.96 -2.97 -15.14
CA ILE A 7 3.78 -3.35 -13.73
C ILE A 7 4.54 -2.37 -12.82
N ILE A 8 5.79 -2.05 -13.15
CA ILE A 8 6.59 -1.10 -12.38
C ILE A 8 6.00 0.31 -12.44
N LYS A 9 5.49 0.73 -13.61
CA LYS A 9 4.80 2.01 -13.75
C LYS A 9 3.56 2.07 -12.87
N TYR A 10 2.70 1.06 -12.94
CA TYR A 10 1.50 0.96 -12.11
C TYR A 10 1.80 0.99 -10.62
N LEU A 11 2.84 0.26 -10.19
CA LEU A 11 3.28 0.28 -8.80
C LEU A 11 3.71 1.69 -8.36
N LYS A 12 4.49 2.41 -9.17
CA LYS A 12 4.90 3.78 -8.86
C LYS A 12 3.71 4.76 -8.83
N ASP A 13 2.80 4.61 -9.80
CA ASP A 13 1.61 5.44 -9.89
C ASP A 13 0.66 5.22 -8.70
N SER A 14 0.57 3.99 -8.17
CA SER A 14 -0.26 3.70 -7.00
C SER A 14 0.27 4.39 -5.73
N PHE A 15 1.59 4.44 -5.53
CA PHE A 15 2.20 5.22 -4.45
C PHE A 15 1.93 6.72 -4.61
N ALA A 16 2.12 7.26 -5.82
CA ALA A 16 1.84 8.67 -6.09
C ALA A 16 0.36 9.02 -5.85
N PHE A 17 -0.56 8.12 -6.24
CA PHE A 17 -1.99 8.27 -5.96
C PHE A 17 -2.29 8.26 -4.46
N GLY A 18 -1.72 7.30 -3.72
CA GLY A 18 -1.85 7.21 -2.27
C GLY A 18 -1.35 8.46 -1.55
N HIS A 19 -0.17 8.97 -1.94
CA HIS A 19 0.38 10.21 -1.39
C HIS A 19 -0.53 11.42 -1.64
N LYS A 20 -1.07 11.56 -2.87
CA LYS A 20 -2.02 12.62 -3.18
C LYS A 20 -3.27 12.53 -2.31
N ALA A 21 -3.81 11.33 -2.10
CA ALA A 21 -4.98 11.12 -1.24
C ALA A 21 -4.70 11.50 0.22
N VAL A 22 -3.59 11.02 0.78
CA VAL A 22 -3.17 11.33 2.16
C VAL A 22 -2.91 12.83 2.36
N ALA A 23 -2.37 13.52 1.34
CA ALA A 23 -2.15 14.97 1.40
C ALA A 23 -3.45 15.80 1.51
N THR A 24 -4.63 15.22 1.23
CA THR A 24 -5.91 15.91 1.41
C THR A 24 -6.43 15.86 2.85
N LEU A 25 -5.78 15.10 3.73
CA LEU A 25 -6.24 14.90 5.10
C LEU A 25 -5.92 16.10 5.97
N ASN A 26 -6.86 16.46 6.84
CA ASN A 26 -6.72 17.53 7.82
C ASN A 26 -7.58 17.24 9.06
N ALA A 27 -7.40 18.05 10.10
CA ALA A 27 -8.10 17.88 11.38
C ALA A 27 -9.64 17.85 11.24
N SER A 28 -10.22 18.55 10.27
CA SER A 28 -11.67 18.61 10.11
C SER A 28 -12.26 17.40 9.37
N ASN A 29 -11.47 16.68 8.56
CA ASN A 29 -11.95 15.59 7.72
C ASN A 29 -11.50 14.17 8.16
N LEU A 30 -10.44 14.05 8.96
CA LEU A 30 -9.75 12.75 9.14
C LEU A 30 -10.62 11.70 9.87
N VAL A 31 -11.47 12.12 10.81
CA VAL A 31 -12.40 11.24 11.55
C VAL A 31 -13.82 11.24 10.98
N GLN A 32 -14.09 12.03 9.93
CA GLN A 32 -15.42 12.09 9.34
C GLN A 32 -15.82 10.73 8.75
N PRO A 33 -16.99 10.17 9.10
CA PRO A 33 -17.43 8.89 8.59
C PRO A 33 -17.57 8.88 7.06
N ILE A 34 -17.13 7.80 6.45
CA ILE A 34 -17.33 7.47 5.04
C ILE A 34 -18.31 6.30 5.00
N THR A 35 -19.49 6.54 4.41
CA THR A 35 -20.48 5.50 4.16
C THR A 35 -19.97 4.52 3.12
N ARG A 36 -20.20 3.23 3.36
CA ARG A 36 -19.76 2.14 2.48
C ARG A 36 -20.96 1.25 2.19
N ASN A 37 -21.09 0.86 0.92
CA ASN A 37 -22.17 -0.05 0.53
C ASN A 37 -21.99 -1.41 1.22
N ASN A 38 -23.04 -1.90 1.89
CA ASN A 38 -23.07 -3.18 2.62
C ASN A 38 -21.92 -3.41 3.62
N LYS A 39 -21.34 -2.35 4.20
CA LYS A 39 -20.25 -2.45 5.19
C LYS A 39 -20.40 -1.37 6.27
N PRO A 40 -19.92 -1.62 7.49
CA PRO A 40 -19.83 -0.57 8.50
C PRO A 40 -19.08 0.66 7.97
N PRO A 41 -19.48 1.88 8.38
CA PRO A 41 -18.76 3.11 8.05
C PRO A 41 -17.28 3.02 8.45
N THR A 42 -16.44 3.77 7.75
CA THR A 42 -15.01 3.88 8.07
C THR A 42 -14.62 5.36 8.17
N THR A 43 -13.35 5.65 8.44
CA THR A 43 -12.83 7.03 8.44
C THR A 43 -11.67 7.15 7.47
N ARG A 44 -11.38 8.39 7.05
CA ARG A 44 -10.19 8.67 6.23
C ARG A 44 -8.91 8.29 6.95
N LEU A 45 -8.85 8.55 8.26
CA LEU A 45 -7.74 8.14 9.12
C LEU A 45 -7.53 6.62 9.07
N PHE A 46 -8.59 5.83 9.25
CA PHE A 46 -8.48 4.37 9.19
C PHE A 46 -7.96 3.91 7.83
N LEU A 47 -8.49 4.43 6.73
CA LEU A 47 -8.05 4.03 5.39
C LEU A 47 -6.57 4.41 5.14
N ALA A 48 -6.15 5.59 5.59
CA ALA A 48 -4.78 6.09 5.44
C ALA A 48 -3.75 5.30 6.25
N THR A 49 -4.13 4.76 7.41
CA THR A 49 -3.25 3.91 8.23
C THR A 49 -3.32 2.44 7.86
N PHE A 50 -4.49 1.95 7.44
CA PHE A 50 -4.68 0.57 7.02
C PHE A 50 -3.92 0.25 5.74
N ALA A 51 -3.87 1.18 4.78
CA ALA A 51 -3.16 0.96 3.51
C ALA A 51 -1.67 0.57 3.68
N PRO A 52 -0.83 1.33 4.43
CA PRO A 52 0.55 0.92 4.68
C PRO A 52 0.66 -0.32 5.59
N ALA A 53 -0.23 -0.50 6.57
CA ALA A 53 -0.24 -1.70 7.41
C ALA A 53 -0.49 -2.99 6.59
N HIS A 54 -1.43 -2.94 5.65
CA HIS A 54 -1.72 -4.04 4.73
C HIS A 54 -0.57 -4.28 3.74
N ALA A 55 0.08 -3.22 3.26
CA ALA A 55 1.28 -3.36 2.42
C ALA A 55 2.44 -4.03 3.18
N PHE A 56 2.58 -3.76 4.48
CA PHE A 56 3.57 -4.42 5.34
C PHE A 56 3.28 -5.92 5.52
N ASP A 57 2.02 -6.32 5.67
CA ASP A 57 1.62 -7.73 5.72
C ASP A 57 2.04 -8.49 4.44
N HIS A 58 1.84 -7.88 3.28
CA HIS A 58 2.29 -8.44 2.00
C HIS A 58 3.81 -8.45 1.81
N TYR A 59 4.55 -7.57 2.48
CA TYR A 59 6.02 -7.52 2.33
C TYR A 59 6.66 -8.85 2.73
N GLY A 60 6.18 -9.50 3.79
CA GLY A 60 6.65 -10.83 4.20
C GLY A 60 6.47 -11.88 3.11
N GLN A 61 5.31 -11.88 2.44
CA GLN A 61 5.03 -12.79 1.32
C GLN A 61 5.96 -12.57 0.13
N ILE A 62 6.26 -11.30 -0.20
CA ILE A 62 7.19 -10.94 -1.27
C ILE A 62 8.60 -11.44 -0.94
N VAL A 63 9.03 -11.32 0.33
CA VAL A 63 10.32 -11.83 0.77
C VAL A 63 10.43 -13.35 0.55
N GLU A 64 9.38 -14.11 0.88
CA GLU A 64 9.34 -15.56 0.62
C GLU A 64 9.42 -15.86 -0.88
N TYR A 65 8.69 -15.14 -1.72
CA TYR A 65 8.79 -15.33 -3.17
C TYR A 65 10.17 -15.02 -3.75
N LEU A 66 10.87 -14.00 -3.23
CA LEU A 66 12.25 -13.74 -3.65
C LEU A 66 13.16 -14.93 -3.31
N ARG A 67 13.06 -15.46 -2.09
CA ARG A 67 13.86 -16.63 -1.66
C ARG A 67 13.55 -17.88 -2.47
N MET A 68 12.27 -18.18 -2.69
CA MET A 68 11.84 -19.31 -3.53
C MET A 68 12.37 -19.21 -4.98
N ASN A 69 12.68 -18.00 -5.46
CA ASN A 69 13.25 -17.76 -6.77
C ASN A 69 14.78 -17.53 -6.73
N GLY A 70 15.47 -17.90 -5.65
CA GLY A 70 16.92 -17.77 -5.53
C GLY A 70 17.45 -16.33 -5.45
N ILE A 71 16.58 -15.35 -5.20
CA ILE A 71 16.94 -13.94 -5.08
C ILE A 71 17.09 -13.60 -3.60
N VAL A 72 18.28 -13.14 -3.20
CA VAL A 72 18.49 -12.59 -1.84
C VAL A 72 17.65 -11.33 -1.67
N PRO A 73 16.68 -11.30 -0.73
CA PRO A 73 15.86 -10.13 -0.47
C PRO A 73 16.73 -8.89 -0.21
N PRO A 74 16.42 -7.73 -0.80
CA PRO A 74 17.28 -6.54 -0.69
C PRO A 74 17.67 -6.17 0.74
N ALA A 75 16.72 -6.22 1.68
CA ALA A 75 16.96 -5.90 3.09
C ALA A 75 17.77 -6.97 3.86
N SER A 76 18.03 -8.13 3.25
CA SER A 76 18.85 -9.21 3.83
C SER A 76 20.26 -9.27 3.21
N ARG A 77 20.59 -8.36 2.28
CA ARG A 77 21.95 -8.23 1.75
C ARG A 77 22.79 -7.54 2.84
N GLY A 78 23.97 -8.09 3.14
CA GLY A 78 24.91 -7.43 4.05
C GLY A 78 25.20 -5.99 3.57
N GLN A 79 25.41 -5.08 4.52
CA GLN A 79 25.85 -3.71 4.22
C GLN A 79 27.26 -3.70 3.63
#